data_AF-A0A2V4A2P8-F1
#
_entry.id   AF-A0A2V4A2P8-F1
#
_cell.length_a   1.000
_cell.length_b   1.000
_cell.length_c   1.000
_cell.angle_alpha   90.00
_cell.angle_beta   90.00
_cell.angle_gamma   90.00
#
_symmetry.space_group_name_H-M   'P 1'
#
loop_
_entity.id
_entity.type
_entity.pdbx_description
1 polymer ?
#
loop_
_entity_poly.entity_id
_entity_poly.type
_entity_poly.pdbx_seq_one_letter_code
_entity_poly.pdbx_strand_id
1 'polypeptide(L)'
;MNCRKCNIENSDQAKYCKNCGQILREEKSKESATKCTDKLIIGFIGVVFATTLFSFVHRLVYYNWFDSPLKNVQIVMWMLRELSFIMIPFALKDKKLKIIGFILVVFNILYIIYQQMGYFQI
;
A
#
# COMPACT_ATOMS: atom_id res chain seq x y z
N MET A 1 -39.81 10.34 -1.93
CA MET A 1 -39.57 9.84 -3.31
C MET A 1 -40.39 8.59 -3.62
N ASN A 2 -40.85 8.42 -4.86
CA ASN A 2 -41.61 7.22 -5.27
C ASN A 2 -40.70 6.11 -5.81
N CYS A 3 -41.03 4.86 -5.47
CA CYS A 3 -40.32 3.69 -5.96
C CYS A 3 -40.60 3.44 -7.45
N ARG A 4 -39.56 3.27 -8.27
CA ARG A 4 -39.74 3.06 -9.72
C ARG A 4 -40.41 1.72 -10.09
N LYS A 5 -40.35 0.71 -9.23
CA LYS A 5 -40.94 -0.62 -9.47
C LYS A 5 -42.39 -0.75 -9.02
N CYS A 6 -42.73 -0.27 -7.83
CA CYS A 6 -44.07 -0.44 -7.26
C CYS A 6 -44.81 0.87 -6.97
N ASN A 7 -44.22 2.01 -7.35
CA ASN A 7 -44.77 3.36 -7.23
C ASN A 7 -45.17 3.83 -5.82
N ILE A 8 -44.77 3.10 -4.78
CA ILE A 8 -45.04 3.48 -3.39
C ILE A 8 -44.14 4.62 -2.95
N GLU A 9 -44.74 5.54 -2.21
CA GLU A 9 -44.04 6.67 -1.59
C GLU A 9 -43.16 6.21 -0.42
N ASN A 10 -41.90 6.61 -0.50
CA ASN A 10 -40.87 6.35 0.48
C ASN A 10 -40.27 7.66 0.96
N SER A 11 -39.76 7.67 2.20
CA SER A 11 -39.00 8.80 2.74
C SER A 11 -37.85 9.19 1.81
N ASP A 12 -37.52 10.48 1.76
CA ASP A 12 -36.39 10.98 0.98
C ASP A 12 -35.03 10.49 1.50
N GLN A 13 -34.97 9.83 2.66
CA GLN A 13 -33.75 9.18 3.16
C GLN A 13 -33.77 7.66 2.99
N ALA A 14 -34.84 7.07 2.47
CA ALA A 14 -34.96 5.62 2.31
C ALA A 14 -33.97 5.08 1.28
N LYS A 15 -33.12 4.12 1.68
CA LYS A 15 -32.20 3.40 0.79
C LYS A 15 -32.92 2.32 -0.04
N TYR A 16 -33.93 1.70 0.57
CA TYR A 16 -34.72 0.62 -0.01
C TYR A 16 -36.21 0.97 0.04
N CYS A 17 -36.99 0.44 -0.90
CA CYS A 17 -38.43 0.55 -0.91
C CYS A 17 -39.04 -0.25 0.25
N LYS A 18 -39.87 0.40 1.07
CA LYS A 18 -40.58 -0.22 2.20
C LYS A 18 -41.54 -1.35 1.81
N ASN A 19 -41.92 -1.44 0.53
CA ASN A 19 -42.84 -2.48 0.04
C ASN A 19 -42.14 -3.58 -0.74
N CYS A 20 -41.38 -3.23 -1.80
CA CYS A 20 -40.83 -4.22 -2.72
C CYS A 20 -39.32 -4.49 -2.56
N GLY A 21 -38.67 -3.81 -1.61
CA GLY A 21 -37.23 -3.97 -1.35
C GLY A 21 -36.30 -3.38 -2.42
N GLN A 22 -36.82 -2.76 -3.49
CA GLN A 22 -35.99 -2.16 -4.53
C GLN A 22 -35.10 -1.04 -3.96
N ILE A 23 -33.82 -1.03 -4.35
CA ILE A 23 -32.88 0.06 -4.05
C ILE A 23 -33.39 1.36 -4.69
N LEU A 24 -33.59 2.39 -3.88
CA LEU A 24 -34.07 3.70 -4.31
C LEU A 24 -32.95 4.68 -4.63
N ARG A 25 -31.79 4.48 -3.98
CA ARG A 25 -30.56 5.21 -4.25
C ARG A 25 -29.43 4.21 -4.37
N GLU A 26 -28.84 4.14 -5.54
CA GLU A 26 -27.52 3.56 -5.67
C GLU A 26 -26.58 4.39 -4.80
N GLU A 27 -26.03 3.78 -3.75
CA GLU A 27 -24.83 4.34 -3.14
C GLU A 27 -23.81 4.40 -4.27
N LYS A 28 -23.42 5.62 -4.70
CA LYS A 28 -22.31 5.80 -5.63
C LYS A 28 -21.17 4.96 -5.07
N SER A 29 -20.90 3.83 -5.72
CA SER A 29 -19.97 2.84 -5.23
C SER A 29 -18.64 3.56 -5.01
N LYS A 30 -18.00 3.32 -3.86
CA LYS A 30 -16.66 3.84 -3.52
C LYS A 30 -15.55 3.25 -4.42
N GLU A 31 -15.89 2.90 -5.65
CA GLU A 31 -15.18 2.00 -6.56
C GLU A 31 -14.05 2.71 -7.30
N SER A 32 -14.10 4.04 -7.41
CA SER A 32 -12.99 4.82 -7.99
C SER A 32 -11.84 5.02 -7.00
N ALA A 33 -12.13 5.15 -5.70
CA ALA A 33 -11.13 5.36 -4.66
C ALA A 33 -10.39 4.08 -4.26
N THR A 34 -10.96 2.89 -4.49
CA THR A 34 -10.27 1.60 -4.29
C THR A 34 -9.22 1.36 -5.37
N LYS A 35 -9.52 1.64 -6.64
CA LYS A 35 -8.62 1.34 -7.77
C LYS A 35 -7.21 1.95 -7.66
N CYS A 36 -7.07 3.14 -7.06
CA CYS A 36 -5.76 3.79 -6.90
C CYS A 36 -4.99 3.23 -5.67
N THR A 37 -5.67 3.07 -4.54
CA THR A 37 -5.13 2.44 -3.33
C THR A 37 -4.63 1.03 -3.60
N ASP A 38 -5.42 0.22 -4.31
CA ASP A 38 -5.10 -1.18 -4.60
C ASP A 38 -3.86 -1.28 -5.49
N LYS A 39 -3.72 -0.39 -6.48
CA LYS A 39 -2.52 -0.31 -7.33
C LYS A 39 -1.26 0.04 -6.54
N LEU A 40 -1.35 0.95 -5.57
CA LEU A 40 -0.20 1.31 -4.72
C LEU A 40 0.24 0.13 -3.86
N ILE A 41 -0.70 -0.61 -3.27
CA ILE A 41 -0.40 -1.79 -2.44
C ILE A 41 0.18 -2.90 -3.31
N ILE A 42 -0.42 -3.18 -4.48
CA ILE A 42 0.11 -4.17 -5.43
C ILE A 42 1.52 -3.78 -5.88
N GLY A 43 1.75 -2.49 -6.18
CA GLY A 43 3.07 -1.97 -6.53
C GLY A 43 4.10 -2.18 -5.41
N PHE A 44 3.73 -1.85 -4.17
CA PHE A 44 4.56 -2.08 -2.98
C PHE A 44 4.93 -3.58 -2.84
N ILE A 45 3.93 -4.46 -2.89
CA ILE A 45 4.13 -5.91 -2.80
C ILE A 45 5.07 -6.38 -3.92
N GLY A 46 4.87 -5.90 -5.15
CA GLY A 46 5.71 -6.23 -6.30
C GLY A 46 7.17 -5.83 -6.10
N VAL A 47 7.42 -4.60 -5.61
CA VAL A 47 8.78 -4.11 -5.32
C VAL A 47 9.45 -4.91 -4.20
N VAL A 48 8.74 -5.15 -3.09
CA VAL A 48 9.29 -5.94 -1.98
C VAL A 48 9.59 -7.38 -2.42
N PHE A 49 8.68 -8.00 -3.18
CA PHE A 49 8.88 -9.35 -3.70
C PHE A 49 10.08 -9.42 -4.65
N ALA A 50 10.16 -8.53 -5.64
CA ALA A 50 11.24 -8.51 -6.62
C ALA A 50 12.61 -8.28 -5.97
N THR A 51 12.71 -7.31 -5.05
CA THR A 51 13.96 -7.01 -4.34
C THR A 51 14.38 -8.14 -3.41
N THR A 52 13.42 -8.81 -2.76
CA THR A 52 13.68 -9.99 -1.91
C THR A 52 14.14 -11.18 -2.73
N LEU A 53 13.46 -11.47 -3.85
CA LEU A 53 13.83 -12.55 -4.76
C LEU A 53 15.21 -12.32 -5.35
N PHE A 54 15.51 -11.09 -5.79
CA PHE A 54 16.84 -10.72 -6.27
C PHE A 54 17.90 -10.94 -5.20
N SER A 55 17.66 -10.46 -3.97
CA SER A 55 18.59 -10.63 -2.85
C SER A 55 18.84 -12.10 -2.51
N PHE A 56 17.79 -12.94 -2.58
CA PHE A 56 17.89 -14.37 -2.37
C PHE A 56 18.74 -15.05 -3.45
N VAL A 57 18.44 -14.80 -4.73
CA VAL A 57 19.21 -15.34 -5.86
C VAL A 57 20.67 -14.87 -5.80
N HIS A 58 20.89 -13.60 -5.48
CA HIS A 58 22.23 -13.03 -5.35
C HIS A 58 23.06 -13.76 -4.30
N ARG A 59 22.47 -14.07 -3.13
CA ARG A 59 23.11 -14.86 -2.06
C ARG A 59 23.36 -16.32 -2.44
N LEU A 60 22.57 -16.89 -3.35
CA LEU A 60 22.82 -18.25 -3.86
C LEU A 60 24.02 -18.30 -4.80
N VAL A 61 24.22 -17.25 -5.61
CA VAL A 61 25.32 -17.20 -6.59
C VAL A 61 26.62 -16.71 -5.97
N TYR A 62 26.55 -15.73 -5.06
CA TYR A 62 27.73 -15.10 -4.47
C TYR A 62 27.74 -15.31 -2.96
N TYR A 63 28.68 -16.14 -2.49
CA TYR A 63 28.87 -16.40 -1.07
C TYR A 63 29.19 -15.12 -0.28
N ASN A 64 30.14 -14.31 -0.78
CA ASN A 64 30.38 -12.97 -0.27
C ASN A 64 29.74 -11.91 -1.18
N TRP A 65 28.55 -11.46 -0.82
CA TRP A 65 27.81 -10.48 -1.61
C TRP A 65 28.51 -9.11 -1.69
N PHE A 66 29.40 -8.79 -0.74
CA PHE A 66 30.16 -7.53 -0.73
C PHE A 66 31.20 -7.43 -1.85
N ASP A 67 31.80 -8.56 -2.25
CA ASP A 67 32.81 -8.62 -3.30
C ASP A 67 32.23 -8.88 -4.69
N SER A 68 30.91 -9.06 -4.77
CA SER A 68 30.25 -9.36 -6.04
C SER A 68 30.26 -8.16 -7.00
N PRO A 69 30.35 -8.39 -8.32
CA PRO A 69 30.21 -7.33 -9.32
C PRO A 69 28.85 -6.62 -9.25
N LEU A 70 27.83 -7.30 -8.69
CA LEU A 70 26.48 -6.76 -8.49
C LEU A 70 26.30 -6.02 -7.16
N LYS A 71 27.36 -5.72 -6.38
CA LYS A 71 27.21 -5.07 -5.07
C LYS A 71 26.42 -3.75 -5.15
N ASN A 72 26.70 -2.91 -6.14
CA ASN A 72 26.01 -1.62 -6.30
C ASN A 72 24.54 -1.81 -6.64
N VAL A 73 24.22 -2.82 -7.47
CA VAL A 73 22.83 -3.18 -7.79
C VAL A 73 22.11 -3.63 -6.52
N GLN A 74 22.77 -4.41 -5.67
CA GLN A 74 22.21 -4.86 -4.40
C GLN A 74 21.92 -3.70 -3.44
N ILE A 75 22.81 -2.70 -3.30
CA ILE A 75 22.52 -1.55 -2.42
C ILE A 75 21.38 -0.70 -3.00
N VAL A 76 21.32 -0.51 -4.32
CA VAL A 76 20.23 0.22 -4.97
C VAL A 76 18.90 -0.49 -4.78
N MET A 77 18.85 -1.82 -4.95
CA MET A 77 17.66 -2.63 -4.69
C MET A 77 17.23 -2.55 -3.23
N TRP A 78 18.20 -2.51 -2.32
CA TRP A 78 17.90 -2.34 -0.90
C TRP A 78 17.29 -0.97 -0.61
N MET A 79 17.89 0.12 -1.10
CA MET A 79 17.32 1.47 -0.99
C MET A 79 15.92 1.56 -1.60
N LEU A 80 15.71 0.96 -2.78
CA LEU A 80 14.41 0.93 -3.45
C LEU A 80 13.35 0.23 -2.59
N ARG A 81 13.71 -0.88 -1.95
CA ARG A 81 12.82 -1.60 -1.02
C ARG A 81 12.41 -0.71 0.14
N GLU A 82 13.35 -0.01 0.77
CA GLU A 82 13.04 0.83 1.93
C GLU A 82 12.20 2.07 1.54
N LEU A 83 12.51 2.69 0.41
CA LEU A 83 11.71 3.80 -0.13
C LEU A 83 10.28 3.36 -0.49
N SER A 84 10.07 2.11 -0.88
CA SER A 84 8.73 1.60 -1.22
C SER A 84 7.75 1.63 -0.04
N PHE A 85 8.22 1.62 1.21
CA PHE A 85 7.35 1.71 2.39
C PHE A 85 6.55 3.02 2.45
N ILE A 86 7.01 4.07 1.78
CA ILE A 86 6.27 5.34 1.63
C ILE A 86 4.93 5.11 0.91
N MET A 87 4.79 4.08 0.07
CA MET A 87 3.55 3.78 -0.64
C MET A 87 2.41 3.38 0.31
N ILE A 88 2.72 2.81 1.48
CA ILE A 88 1.73 2.37 2.48
C ILE A 88 0.90 3.55 3.00
N PRO A 89 1.48 4.63 3.56
CA PRO A 89 0.68 5.78 4.00
C PRO A 89 -0.05 6.48 2.85
N PHE A 90 0.48 6.47 1.61
CA PHE A 90 -0.25 7.00 0.46
C PHE A 90 -1.51 6.18 0.10
N ALA A 91 -1.49 4.88 0.36
CA ALA A 91 -2.60 3.98 0.09
C ALA A 91 -3.76 4.12 1.10
N LEU A 92 -3.47 4.56 2.34
CA LEU A 92 -4.49 4.74 3.39
C LEU A 92 -5.51 5.82 3.00
N LYS A 93 -6.78 5.67 3.39
CA LYS A 93 -7.82 6.69 3.10
C LYS A 93 -8.00 7.69 4.23
N ASP A 94 -7.86 7.25 5.47
CA ASP A 94 -8.03 8.07 6.67
C ASP A 94 -6.81 8.99 6.90
N LYS A 95 -7.06 10.30 7.04
CA LYS A 95 -6.02 11.32 7.23
C LYS A 95 -5.18 11.11 8.50
N LYS A 96 -5.80 10.65 9.60
CA LYS A 96 -5.07 10.35 10.84
C LYS A 96 -4.15 9.16 10.65
N LEU A 97 -4.66 8.08 10.03
CA LEU A 97 -3.85 6.90 9.73
C LEU A 97 -2.71 7.20 8.74
N LYS A 98 -2.92 8.09 7.76
CA LYS A 98 -1.84 8.57 6.87
C LYS A 98 -0.69 9.18 7.65
N ILE A 99 -0.99 10.10 8.58
CA ILE A 99 0.02 10.80 9.37
C ILE A 99 0.80 9.80 10.24
N ILE A 100 0.09 8.88 10.91
CA ILE A 100 0.72 7.81 11.71
C ILE A 100 1.63 6.95 10.82
N GLY A 101 1.17 6.57 9.63
CA GLY A 101 1.96 5.79 8.67
C GLY A 101 3.23 6.52 8.24
N PHE A 102 3.16 7.82 7.94
CA PHE A 102 4.35 8.61 7.62
C PHE A 102 5.34 8.67 8.78
N ILE A 103 4.86 8.86 10.01
CA ILE A 103 5.70 8.85 11.21
C ILE A 103 6.45 7.52 11.33
N LEU A 104 5.74 6.39 11.17
CA LEU A 104 6.36 5.06 11.22
C LEU A 104 7.42 4.85 10.13
N VAL A 105 7.16 5.32 8.90
CA VAL A 105 8.15 5.25 7.81
C VAL A 105 9.40 6.08 8.13
N VAL A 106 9.24 7.28 8.69
CA VAL A 106 10.38 8.12 9.10
C VAL A 106 11.19 7.43 10.20
N PHE A 107 10.54 6.89 11.24
CA PHE A 107 11.23 6.13 12.28
C PHE A 107 11.97 4.91 11.73
N ASN A 108 11.36 4.20 10.77
CA ASN A 108 11.99 3.06 10.12
C ASN A 108 13.24 3.48 9.33
N ILE A 109 13.18 4.55 8.54
CA ILE A 109 14.35 5.08 7.82
C ILE A 109 15.47 5.47 8.79
N LEU A 110 15.14 6.16 9.89
CA LEU A 110 16.12 6.53 10.92
C LEU A 110 16.76 5.30 11.56
N TYR A 111 15.98 4.27 11.86
CA TYR A 111 16.48 3.01 12.41
C TYR A 111 17.44 2.31 11.43
N ILE A 112 17.14 2.34 10.13
CA ILE A 112 18.01 1.77 9.10
C ILE A 112 19.33 2.53 9.02
N ILE A 113 19.28 3.86 9.02
CA ILE A 113 20.50 4.69 9.03
C ILE A 113 21.35 4.37 10.27
N TYR A 114 20.72 4.26 11.44
CA TYR A 114 21.40 3.89 12.68
C TYR A 114 22.10 2.52 12.59
N GLN A 115 21.40 1.50 12.07
CA GLN A 115 21.98 0.16 11.85
C GLN A 115 23.19 0.20 10.91
N GLN A 116 23.13 1.01 9.85
CA GLN A 116 24.24 1.18 8.93
C GLN A 116 25.44 1.85 9.59
N MET A 117 25.23 2.90 10.40
CA MET A 117 26.31 3.54 11.13
C MET A 117 27.03 2.58 12.09
N GLY A 118 26.28 1.69 12.77
CA GLY A 118 26.87 0.67 13.64
C GLY A 118 27.67 -0.39 12.88
N TYR A 119 27.27 -0.72 11.65
CA TYR A 119 27.98 -1.67 10.79
C TYR A 119 29.31 -1.13 10.24
N PHE A 120 29.46 0.19 10.07
CA PHE A 120 30.70 0.81 9.57
C PHE A 120 31.80 0.97 10.63
N GLN A 121 31.54 0.61 11.90
CA GLN A 121 32.50 0.69 13.00
C GLN A 121 33.20 -0.65 13.35
N ILE A 122 32.88 -1.73 12.63
CA ILE A 122 33.50 -3.07 12.77
C ILE A 122 34.15 -3.43 11.43
#